data_AF-A0AAU8LXZ2-F1
#
_entry.id   AF-A0AAU8LXZ2-F1
#
_cell.length_a   1.000
_cell.length_b   1.000
_cell.length_c   1.000
_cell.angle_alpha   90.00
_cell.angle_beta   90.00
_cell.angle_gamma   90.00
#
_symmetry.space_group_name_H-M   'P 1'
#
loop_
_entity.id
_entity.type
_entity.pdbx_description
1 polymer ?
#
loop_
_entity_poly.entity_id
_entity_poly.type
_entity_poly.pdbx_seq_one_letter_code
_entity_poly.pdbx_strand_id
1 'polypeptide(L)'
;MKIDSILQSIEDKKCAKQTVIAIIINGDDIFIGSNWCRKPQKFCPRKNSKTGTRHDLCKTICMQDAHAEVNACRSAGKKAKGGKLFLLGHSYFCDNCKHVMEASGIKEKHIIKDIKDLCNIARL
;
A
#
# COMPACT_ATOMS: atom_id res chain seq x y z
N MET A 1 -10.28 -16.74 -0.64
CA MET A 1 -10.55 -15.63 0.31
C MET A 1 -11.22 -14.50 -0.49
N LYS A 2 -12.45 -14.08 -0.15
CA LYS A 2 -13.16 -13.05 -0.93
C LYS A 2 -12.54 -11.68 -0.64
N ILE A 3 -11.95 -11.05 -1.66
CA ILE A 3 -11.31 -9.72 -1.60
C ILE A 3 -12.22 -8.67 -0.91
N ASP A 4 -13.54 -8.80 -1.08
CA ASP A 4 -14.55 -7.94 -0.47
C ASP A 4 -14.46 -7.88 1.07
N SER A 5 -14.19 -9.02 1.72
CA SER A 5 -14.04 -9.07 3.19
C SER A 5 -12.79 -8.35 3.70
N ILE A 6 -11.75 -8.28 2.86
CA ILE A 6 -10.51 -7.58 3.20
C ILE A 6 -10.75 -6.07 3.11
N LEU A 7 -11.49 -5.62 2.08
CA LEU A 7 -11.80 -4.20 1.89
C LEU A 7 -12.67 -3.63 3.02
N GLN A 8 -13.55 -4.44 3.61
CA GLN A 8 -14.38 -4.06 4.76
C GLN A 8 -13.58 -3.86 6.06
N SER A 9 -12.41 -4.47 6.21
CA SER A 9 -11.58 -4.34 7.42
C SER A 9 -10.77 -3.02 7.52
N ILE A 10 -10.93 -2.10 6.56
CA ILE A 10 -10.01 -0.97 6.33
C ILE A 10 -10.33 0.29 7.17
N GLU A 11 -11.46 0.34 7.89
CA GLU A 11 -12.08 1.60 8.35
C GLU A 11 -11.28 2.42 9.40
N ASP A 12 -10.62 1.81 10.38
CA ASP A 12 -10.29 2.52 11.64
C ASP A 12 -8.87 3.09 11.79
N LYS A 13 -7.93 2.81 10.86
CA LYS A 13 -6.50 3.23 10.99
C LYS A 13 -5.98 4.06 9.81
N LYS A 14 -6.87 4.77 9.12
CA LYS A 14 -6.59 5.44 7.84
C LYS A 14 -5.69 6.68 7.97
N CYS A 15 -4.91 6.93 6.93
CA CYS A 15 -4.21 8.20 6.76
C CYS A 15 -5.20 9.27 6.31
N ALA A 16 -5.34 10.36 7.07
CA ALA A 16 -6.28 11.44 6.77
C ALA A 16 -6.00 12.22 5.47
N LYS A 17 -4.85 12.01 4.83
CA LYS A 17 -4.58 12.60 3.51
C LYS A 17 -5.26 11.80 2.40
N GLN A 18 -4.98 10.50 2.38
CA GLN A 18 -5.41 9.56 1.36
C GLN A 18 -5.15 8.14 1.87
N THR A 19 -6.07 7.23 1.59
CA THR A 19 -5.90 5.80 1.89
C THR A 19 -5.23 5.13 0.69
N VAL A 20 -4.17 4.38 0.94
CA VAL A 20 -3.43 3.63 -0.08
C VAL A 20 -3.37 2.18 0.34
N ILE A 21 -3.69 1.27 -0.57
CA ILE A 21 -3.63 -0.18 -0.38
C ILE A 21 -2.71 -0.78 -1.45
N ALA A 22 -1.85 -1.71 -1.04
CA ALA A 22 -1.03 -2.50 -1.92
C ALA A 22 -1.36 -3.98 -1.74
N ILE A 23 -1.52 -4.70 -2.85
CA ILE A 23 -1.88 -6.11 -2.88
C ILE A 23 -0.78 -6.84 -3.65
N ILE A 24 -0.20 -7.88 -3.06
CA ILE A 24 0.73 -8.78 -3.74
C ILE A 24 0.00 -10.08 -4.03
N ILE A 25 0.08 -10.53 -5.29
CA ILE A 25 -0.40 -11.84 -5.71
C ILE A 25 0.81 -12.65 -6.18
N ASN A 26 0.97 -13.86 -5.64
CA ASN A 26 2.00 -14.81 -6.07
C ASN A 26 1.44 -16.23 -6.04
N GLY A 27 1.07 -16.78 -7.21
CA GLY A 27 0.25 -17.99 -7.26
C GLY A 27 -1.07 -17.75 -6.53
N ASP A 28 -1.41 -18.66 -5.60
CA ASP A 28 -2.63 -18.58 -4.78
C ASP A 28 -2.46 -17.69 -3.52
N ASP A 29 -1.23 -17.25 -3.22
CA ASP A 29 -0.96 -16.42 -2.06
C ASP A 29 -1.31 -14.94 -2.34
N ILE A 30 -2.08 -14.32 -1.43
CA ILE A 30 -2.46 -12.91 -1.46
C ILE A 30 -1.99 -12.22 -0.19
N PHE A 31 -1.22 -11.13 -0.34
CA PHE A 31 -0.75 -10.31 0.78
C PHE A 31 -1.17 -8.87 0.60
N ILE A 32 -1.50 -8.22 1.71
CA ILE A 32 -2.06 -6.86 1.67
C ILE A 32 -1.31 -5.97 2.64
N GLY A 33 -1.03 -4.77 2.17
CA GLY A 33 -0.43 -3.70 2.95
C GLY A 33 -1.20 -2.40 2.76
N SER A 34 -1.13 -1.53 3.75
CA SER A 34 -1.79 -0.24 3.76
C SER A 34 -0.87 0.82 4.32
N ASN A 35 -1.17 2.09 4.05
CA ASN A 35 -0.45 3.23 4.63
C ASN A 35 -1.00 3.62 6.02
N TRP A 36 -1.51 2.66 6.80
CA TRP A 36 -2.18 2.96 8.07
C TRP A 36 -1.29 3.68 9.06
N CYS A 37 -1.93 4.50 9.88
CA CYS A 37 -1.33 5.31 10.91
C CYS A 37 -1.64 4.68 12.27
N ARG A 38 -0.63 4.43 13.11
CA ARG A 38 -0.88 3.97 14.49
C ARG A 38 -1.54 5.04 15.34
N LYS A 39 -1.31 6.31 15.01
CA LYS A 39 -1.96 7.47 15.61
C LYS A 39 -2.68 8.27 14.51
N PRO A 40 -3.84 7.81 14.01
CA PRO A 40 -4.57 8.51 12.96
C PRO A 40 -4.96 9.91 13.43
N GLN A 41 -4.94 10.87 12.51
CA GLN A 41 -5.25 12.27 12.79
C GLN A 41 -6.58 12.64 12.13
N LYS A 42 -7.36 13.54 12.73
CA LYS A 42 -8.59 14.05 12.08
C LYS A 42 -8.28 14.81 10.78
N PHE A 43 -7.16 15.53 10.77
CA PHE A 43 -6.66 16.27 9.61
C PHE A 43 -5.20 15.91 9.35
N CYS A 44 -4.81 15.80 8.08
CA CYS A 44 -3.42 15.52 7.75
C CYS A 44 -2.50 16.67 8.19
N PRO A 45 -1.46 16.42 8.99
CA PRO A 45 -0.49 17.45 9.38
C PRO A 45 0.24 18.10 8.19
N ARG A 46 0.22 17.44 7.02
CA ARG A 46 0.82 17.93 5.77
C ARG A 46 -0.16 18.66 4.85
N LYS A 47 -1.39 18.95 5.27
CA LYS A 47 -2.43 19.56 4.42
C LYS A 47 -1.95 20.81 3.68
N ASN A 48 -1.14 21.64 4.34
CA ASN A 48 -0.63 22.90 3.79
C ASN A 48 0.85 22.80 3.35
N SER A 49 1.42 21.61 3.30
CA SER A 49 2.80 21.40 2.86
C SER A 49 2.86 21.15 1.35
N LYS A 50 3.96 21.54 0.71
CA LYS A 50 4.22 21.20 -0.69
C LYS A 50 4.18 19.68 -0.89
N THR A 51 3.58 19.20 -1.98
CA THR A 51 3.57 17.78 -2.32
C THR A 51 4.99 17.21 -2.35
N GLY A 52 5.18 16.01 -1.79
CA GLY A 52 6.49 15.36 -1.68
C GLY A 52 7.36 15.89 -0.51
N THR A 53 6.84 16.78 0.33
CA THR A 53 7.57 17.30 1.49
C THR A 53 6.92 16.90 2.81
N ARG A 54 7.65 17.17 3.90
CA ARG A 54 7.22 17.00 5.29
C ARG A 54 6.85 15.57 5.69
N HIS A 55 7.50 14.58 5.07
CA HIS A 55 7.30 13.16 5.37
C HIS A 55 7.70 12.79 6.80
N ASP A 56 8.54 13.59 7.47
CA ASP A 56 8.84 13.50 8.90
C ASP A 56 7.57 13.46 9.75
N LEU A 57 6.57 14.28 9.41
CA LEU A 57 5.31 14.36 10.16
C LEU A 57 4.49 13.06 10.10
N CYS A 58 4.61 12.29 9.01
CA CYS A 58 3.97 10.99 8.93
C CYS A 58 4.56 10.02 9.97
N LYS A 59 5.87 10.10 10.21
CA LYS A 59 6.57 9.26 11.19
C LYS A 59 6.35 9.73 12.62
N THR A 60 6.46 11.03 12.87
CA THR A 60 6.46 11.58 14.24
C THR A 60 5.06 11.84 14.80
N ILE A 61 4.12 12.32 13.98
CA ILE A 61 2.76 12.66 14.42
C ILE A 61 1.80 11.50 14.17
N CYS A 62 1.76 11.02 12.92
CA CYS A 62 0.81 9.96 12.56
C CYS A 62 1.26 8.56 12.98
N MET A 63 2.53 8.40 13.37
CA MET A 63 3.15 7.10 13.65
C MET A 63 2.88 6.09 12.52
N GLN A 64 3.07 6.54 11.28
CA GLN A 64 2.95 5.70 10.10
C GLN A 64 4.23 4.86 9.97
N ASP A 65 4.07 3.53 10.06
CA ASP A 65 5.20 2.59 10.02
C ASP A 65 5.89 2.56 8.66
N ALA A 66 5.10 2.66 7.59
CA ALA A 66 5.53 2.57 6.21
C ALA A 66 4.39 2.92 5.24
N HIS A 67 4.73 3.02 3.96
CA HIS A 67 3.74 3.05 2.89
C HIS A 67 3.16 1.66 2.63
N ALA A 68 2.05 1.61 1.88
CA ALA A 68 1.30 0.39 1.63
C ALA A 68 2.15 -0.70 0.98
N GLU A 69 2.98 -0.33 0.00
CA GLU A 69 3.83 -1.25 -0.76
C GLU A 69 4.86 -1.94 0.14
N VAL A 70 5.51 -1.16 1.01
CA VAL A 70 6.48 -1.67 1.98
C VAL A 70 5.79 -2.60 2.97
N ASN A 71 4.60 -2.24 3.45
CA ASN A 71 3.84 -3.10 4.36
C ASN A 71 3.37 -4.39 3.67
N ALA A 72 3.00 -4.35 2.40
CA ALA A 72 2.64 -5.54 1.63
C ALA A 72 3.86 -6.45 1.47
N CYS A 73 5.03 -5.91 1.11
CA CYS A 73 6.28 -6.67 1.02
C CYS A 73 6.68 -7.28 2.37
N ARG A 74 6.52 -6.55 3.48
CA ARG A 74 6.77 -7.08 4.83
C ARG A 74 5.83 -8.23 5.18
N SER A 75 4.54 -8.08 4.86
CA SER A 75 3.51 -9.10 5.06
C SER A 75 3.81 -10.37 4.26
N ALA A 76 4.22 -10.22 3.00
CA ALA A 76 4.59 -11.33 2.11
C ALA A 76 5.92 -12.00 2.50
N GLY A 77 6.88 -11.25 3.03
CA GLY A 77 8.22 -11.75 3.32
C GLY A 77 8.86 -12.41 2.08
N LYS A 78 9.40 -13.61 2.25
CA LYS A 78 10.03 -14.37 1.14
C LYS A 78 9.03 -14.74 0.04
N LYS A 79 7.74 -14.81 0.34
CA LYS A 79 6.69 -15.14 -0.62
C LYS A 79 6.38 -13.99 -1.59
N ALA A 80 6.95 -12.79 -1.39
CA ALA A 80 6.87 -11.71 -2.37
C ALA A 80 7.61 -12.04 -3.68
N LYS A 81 8.65 -12.90 -3.62
CA LYS A 81 9.55 -13.16 -4.74
C LYS A 81 8.81 -13.79 -5.92
N GLY A 82 8.89 -13.14 -7.08
CA GLY A 82 8.18 -13.55 -8.30
C GLY A 82 6.78 -12.95 -8.43
N GLY A 83 6.23 -12.36 -7.36
CA GLY A 83 4.87 -11.86 -7.33
C GLY A 83 4.65 -10.56 -8.10
N LYS A 84 3.36 -10.21 -8.24
CA LYS A 84 2.88 -8.96 -8.83
C LYS A 84 2.30 -8.08 -7.73
N LEU A 85 2.64 -6.79 -7.73
CA LEU A 85 2.09 -5.82 -6.80
C LEU A 85 1.08 -4.89 -7.49
N PHE A 86 -0.05 -4.67 -6.86
CA PHE A 86 -1.13 -3.79 -7.32
C PHE A 86 -1.34 -2.67 -6.30
N LEU A 87 -1.35 -1.42 -6.76
CA LEU A 87 -1.48 -0.23 -5.92
C LEU A 87 -2.81 0.46 -6.20
N LEU A 88 -3.61 0.62 -5.15
CA LEU A 88 -4.88 1.31 -5.16
C LEU A 88 -4.80 2.59 -4.31
N GLY A 89 -5.37 3.69 -4.81
CA GLY A 89 -5.42 4.96 -4.08
C GLY A 89 -4.17 5.83 -4.22
N HIS A 90 -3.28 5.54 -5.19
CA HIS A 90 -2.16 6.39 -5.55
C HIS A 90 -1.81 6.26 -7.03
N SER A 91 -1.26 7.32 -7.64
CA SER A 91 -0.88 7.38 -9.06
C SER A 91 0.59 7.07 -9.39
N TYR A 92 1.42 6.75 -8.39
CA TYR A 92 2.84 6.43 -8.61
C TYR A 92 3.42 5.66 -7.42
N PHE A 93 4.52 4.96 -7.66
CA PHE A 93 5.36 4.34 -6.64
C PHE A 93 6.51 5.29 -6.27
N CYS A 94 6.69 5.62 -4.99
CA CYS A 94 7.86 6.42 -4.59
C CYS A 94 9.15 5.58 -4.68
N ASP A 95 10.30 6.24 -4.78
CA ASP A 95 11.58 5.53 -5.02
C ASP A 95 11.95 4.56 -3.90
N ASN A 96 11.67 4.91 -2.64
CA ASN A 96 11.83 3.99 -1.52
C ASN A 96 10.96 2.73 -1.67
N CYS A 97 9.69 2.87 -2.08
CA CYS A 97 8.83 1.73 -2.32
C CYS A 97 9.33 0.88 -3.49
N LYS A 98 9.84 1.50 -4.57
CA LYS A 98 10.44 0.77 -5.70
C LYS A 98 11.62 -0.09 -5.25
N HIS A 99 12.56 0.48 -4.50
CA HIS A 99 13.71 -0.27 -3.98
C HIS A 99 13.28 -1.43 -3.07
N VAL A 100 12.28 -1.24 -2.21
CA VAL A 100 11.78 -2.32 -1.35
C VAL A 100 11.11 -3.42 -2.17
N MET A 101 10.32 -3.07 -3.18
CA MET A 101 9.69 -4.05 -4.07
C MET A 101 10.74 -4.86 -4.85
N GLU A 102 11.76 -4.19 -5.38
CA GLU A 102 12.87 -4.82 -6.10
C GLU A 102 13.67 -5.76 -5.19
N ALA A 103 14.02 -5.32 -3.98
CA ALA A 103 14.70 -6.13 -2.99
C ALA A 103 13.86 -7.34 -2.52
N SER A 104 12.53 -7.21 -2.52
CA SER A 104 11.60 -8.29 -2.20
C SER A 104 11.37 -9.25 -3.38
N GLY A 105 11.91 -8.93 -4.56
CA GLY A 105 11.81 -9.77 -5.75
C GLY A 105 10.47 -9.67 -6.50
N ILE A 106 9.72 -8.58 -6.33
CA ILE A 106 8.51 -8.30 -7.12
C ILE A 106 8.88 -8.17 -8.60
N LYS A 107 8.10 -8.79 -9.49
CA LYS A 107 8.37 -8.81 -10.93
C LYS A 107 7.52 -7.84 -11.74
N GLU A 108 6.30 -7.58 -11.29
CA GLU A 108 5.40 -6.64 -11.94
C GLU A 108 4.77 -5.70 -10.92
N LYS A 109 4.53 -4.46 -11.32
CA LYS A 109 3.88 -3.44 -10.50
C LYS A 109 2.82 -2.72 -11.32
N HIS A 110 1.61 -2.65 -10.78
CA HIS A 110 0.43 -2.13 -11.45
C HIS A 110 -0.23 -1.08 -10.56
N ILE A 111 -0.68 0.03 -11.16
CA ILE A 111 -1.54 1.00 -10.49
C ILE A 111 -2.95 0.75 -10.99
N ILE A 112 -3.87 0.53 -10.08
CA ILE A 112 -5.27 0.18 -10.36
C ILE A 112 -6.20 1.26 -9.84
N LYS A 113 -7.34 1.46 -10.52
CA LYS A 113 -8.34 2.46 -10.11
C LYS A 113 -9.38 1.85 -9.18
N ASP A 114 -9.70 0.58 -9.40
CA ASP A 114 -10.62 -0.18 -8.58
C ASP A 114 -10.22 -1.66 -8.52
N ILE A 115 -11.03 -2.45 -7.82
CA ILE A 115 -10.78 -3.88 -7.60
C ILE A 115 -11.18 -4.73 -8.82
N LYS A 116 -12.01 -4.23 -9.72
CA LYS A 116 -12.30 -4.92 -10.99
C LYS A 116 -11.06 -4.94 -11.86
N ASP A 117 -10.27 -3.87 -11.86
CA ASP A 117 -8.97 -3.83 -12.53
C ASP A 117 -8.03 -4.92 -11.99
N LEU A 118 -8.03 -5.16 -10.67
CA LEU A 118 -7.25 -6.24 -10.08
C LEU A 118 -7.64 -7.61 -10.67
N CYS A 119 -8.92 -7.95 -10.67
CA CYS A 119 -9.38 -9.24 -11.21
C CYS A 119 -9.02 -9.39 -12.69
N ASN A 120 -9.23 -8.33 -13.48
CA ASN A 120 -8.92 -8.32 -14.90
C ASN A 120 -7.42 -8.53 -15.19
N ILE A 121 -6.55 -7.84 -14.46
CA ILE A 121 -5.09 -7.89 -14.70
C ILE A 121 -4.48 -9.16 -14.10
N ALA A 122 -4.94 -9.57 -12.92
CA ALA A 122 -4.46 -10.78 -12.25
C ALA A 122 -5.03 -12.07 -12.87
N ARG A 123 -6.03 -11.96 -13.76
CA ARG A 123 -6.77 -13.09 -14.35
C ARG A 123 -7.38 -14.00 -13.28
N LEU A 124 -7.97 -13.36 -12.26
CA LEU A 124 -8.70 -14.00 -11.16
C LEU A 124 -10.19 -14.09 -11.48
#